data_AF-A0A958M078-F1
#
_entry.id   AF-A0A958M078-F1
#
_cell.length_a   1.000
_cell.length_b   1.000
_cell.length_c   1.000
_cell.angle_alpha   90.00
_cell.angle_beta   90.00
_cell.angle_gamma   90.00
#
_symmetry.space_group_name_H-M   'P 1'
#
loop_
_entity.id
_entity.type
_entity.pdbx_description
1 polymer ?
#
loop_
_entity_poly.entity_id
_entity_poly.type
_entity_poly.pdbx_seq_one_letter_code
_entity_poly.pdbx_strand_id
1 'polypeptide(L)'
;DRPNQNGPSIKISLFTQELSSGIDGNGLPVRKPVLKAYIQRSDNTSTGAIYSVSYNDISNSDNFNMVIFNPSDPSLDISALRGNFSGSQFTAQVLSRNGIIGTIDLKWIDGNPQVPSNNIVEQGNLNLLKLYKNIEGSYVGTVNAKGLAPFPIKISLNAAMAVGNKPIIRGFYQVVNEPSGVLDLDLDVEYKVDSFPQRITMTSLLQNNRSYFLNLDGTISCKPVNVKKVSDKCVYQIEGTILLPKNRKADLTLTKQ
;
A
#
# COMPACT_ATOMS: atom_id res chain seq x y z
N ASP A 1 39.84 3.63 1.34
CA ASP A 1 38.39 3.67 1.57
C ASP A 1 37.64 2.89 0.50
N ARG A 2 37.04 1.74 0.87
CA ARG A 2 36.11 1.01 -0.01
C ARG A 2 34.69 1.54 0.26
N PRO A 3 33.90 1.89 -0.76
CA PRO A 3 32.51 2.30 -0.56
C PRO A 3 31.70 1.12 -0.01
N ASN A 4 30.85 1.38 0.99
CA ASN A 4 29.96 0.40 1.61
C ASN A 4 29.15 -0.38 0.55
N GLN A 5 29.45 -1.67 0.38
CA GLN A 5 28.74 -2.60 -0.51
C GLN A 5 27.49 -3.23 0.13
N ASN A 6 26.78 -2.53 1.00
CA ASN A 6 25.56 -3.07 1.57
C ASN A 6 24.37 -2.60 0.73
N GLY A 7 24.09 -3.37 -0.33
CA GLY A 7 22.80 -3.29 -1.01
C GLY A 7 21.64 -3.55 -0.04
N PRO A 8 20.40 -3.24 -0.46
CA PRO A 8 19.23 -3.42 0.38
C PRO A 8 19.03 -4.88 0.80
N SER A 9 18.74 -5.11 2.07
CA SER A 9 18.41 -6.44 2.59
C SER A 9 17.01 -6.87 2.15
N ILE A 10 16.83 -8.17 1.91
CA ILE A 10 15.54 -8.75 1.51
C ILE A 10 15.09 -9.75 2.58
N LYS A 11 13.82 -9.66 2.97
CA LYS A 11 13.15 -10.65 3.81
C LYS A 11 12.11 -11.39 2.99
N ILE A 12 12.12 -12.71 3.12
CA ILE A 12 11.14 -13.60 2.48
C ILE A 12 10.46 -14.42 3.57
N SER A 13 9.12 -14.40 3.57
CA SER A 13 8.30 -15.28 4.39
C SER A 13 7.55 -16.24 3.49
N LEU A 14 7.78 -17.54 3.64
CA LEU A 14 7.06 -18.60 2.93
C LEU A 14 5.85 -19.05 3.75
N PHE A 15 4.71 -19.25 3.08
CA PHE A 15 3.47 -19.69 3.73
C PHE A 15 2.54 -20.41 2.77
N THR A 16 1.66 -21.27 3.29
CA THR A 16 0.61 -21.92 2.52
C THR A 16 -0.69 -21.12 2.60
N GLN A 17 -1.40 -21.04 1.48
CA GLN A 17 -2.71 -20.40 1.37
C GLN A 17 -3.68 -21.36 0.68
N GLU A 18 -4.96 -21.34 1.04
CA GLU A 18 -5.99 -22.07 0.29
C GLU A 18 -6.41 -21.29 -0.96
N LEU A 19 -6.39 -21.93 -2.13
CA LEU A 19 -6.90 -21.39 -3.38
C LEU A 19 -8.13 -22.19 -3.82
N SER A 20 -9.19 -21.49 -4.24
CA SER A 20 -10.35 -22.16 -4.83
C SER A 20 -9.97 -22.74 -6.19
N SER A 21 -10.25 -24.02 -6.38
CA SER A 21 -9.92 -24.80 -7.59
C SER A 21 -11.18 -25.22 -8.36
N GLY A 22 -12.30 -24.54 -8.14
CA GLY A 22 -13.61 -24.87 -8.72
C GLY A 22 -14.53 -25.58 -7.74
N ILE A 23 -15.46 -26.38 -8.27
CA ILE A 23 -16.43 -27.17 -7.52
C ILE A 23 -16.25 -28.66 -7.85
N ASP A 24 -16.50 -29.54 -6.88
CA ASP A 24 -16.41 -31.00 -7.06
C ASP A 24 -17.68 -31.56 -7.74
N GLY A 25 -17.72 -32.89 -7.92
CA GLY A 25 -18.87 -33.59 -8.49
C GLY A 25 -20.17 -33.47 -7.67
N ASN A 26 -20.10 -32.96 -6.44
CA ASN A 26 -21.24 -32.69 -5.56
C ASN A 26 -21.60 -31.19 -5.50
N GLY A 27 -20.93 -30.35 -6.30
CA GLY A 27 -21.13 -28.91 -6.32
C GLY A 27 -20.48 -28.15 -5.15
N LEU A 28 -19.62 -28.80 -4.35
CA LEU A 28 -18.92 -28.18 -3.24
C LEU A 28 -17.62 -27.52 -3.69
N PRO A 29 -17.26 -26.33 -3.16
CA PRO A 29 -16.02 -25.66 -3.53
C PRO A 29 -14.79 -26.47 -3.12
N VAL A 30 -13.97 -26.82 -4.11
CA VAL A 30 -12.67 -27.48 -3.89
C VAL A 30 -11.64 -26.43 -3.54
N ARG A 31 -10.94 -26.61 -2.42
CA ARG A 31 -9.80 -25.79 -2.03
C ARG A 31 -8.53 -26.60 -2.12
N LYS A 32 -7.47 -26.01 -2.66
CA LYS A 32 -6.15 -26.62 -2.72
C LYS A 32 -5.14 -25.75 -1.98
N PRO A 33 -4.25 -26.32 -1.15
CA PRO A 33 -3.17 -25.56 -0.58
C PRO A 33 -2.19 -25.18 -1.70
N VAL A 34 -1.79 -23.91 -1.72
CA VAL A 34 -0.76 -23.38 -2.61
C VAL A 34 0.32 -22.70 -1.79
N LEU A 35 1.56 -22.81 -2.24
CA LEU A 35 2.69 -22.14 -1.59
C LEU A 35 2.82 -20.70 -2.10
N LYS A 36 3.04 -19.77 -1.17
CA LYS A 36 3.17 -18.33 -1.41
C LYS A 36 4.39 -17.79 -0.69
N ALA A 37 4.90 -16.66 -1.17
CA ALA A 37 6.00 -15.93 -0.58
C ALA A 37 5.63 -14.46 -0.41
N TYR A 38 5.83 -13.91 0.77
CA TYR A 38 5.81 -12.46 0.98
C TYR A 38 7.24 -11.95 0.93
N ILE A 39 7.53 -11.05 0.00
CA ILE A 39 8.86 -10.48 -0.19
C ILE A 39 8.83 -9.01 0.20
N GLN A 40 9.73 -8.62 1.11
CA GLN A 40 9.92 -7.24 1.54
C GLN A 40 11.41 -6.86 1.39
N ARG A 41 11.68 -5.73 0.73
CA ARG A 41 13.02 -5.13 0.67
C ARG A 41 13.15 -4.07 1.75
N SER A 42 14.32 -3.91 2.34
CA SER A 42 14.55 -2.91 3.40
C SER A 42 14.63 -1.47 2.90
N ASP A 43 14.92 -1.27 1.61
CA ASP A 43 14.92 0.04 0.97
C ASP A 43 13.57 0.44 0.39
N ASN A 44 12.60 -0.48 0.36
CA ASN A 44 11.26 -0.19 -0.10
C ASN A 44 10.34 0.03 1.11
N THR A 45 9.81 1.25 1.23
CA THR A 45 8.87 1.65 2.28
C THR A 45 7.44 1.17 2.04
N SER A 46 7.16 0.57 0.88
CA SER A 46 5.88 -0.09 0.60
C SER A 46 5.69 -1.34 1.47
N THR A 47 4.44 -1.77 1.63
CA THR A 47 4.14 -3.14 2.06
C THR A 47 4.76 -4.08 1.01
N GLY A 48 5.46 -5.12 1.46
CA GLY A 48 5.99 -6.15 0.56
C GLY A 48 4.89 -6.77 -0.30
N ALA A 49 5.28 -7.54 -1.31
CA ALA A 49 4.33 -8.15 -2.24
C ALA A 49 4.22 -9.67 -2.02
N ILE A 50 3.05 -10.22 -2.32
CA ILE A 50 2.79 -11.66 -2.28
C ILE A 50 3.04 -12.24 -3.68
N TYR A 51 3.89 -13.25 -3.73
CA TYR A 51 4.30 -13.99 -4.91
C TYR A 51 3.78 -15.42 -4.83
N SER A 52 3.58 -16.03 -6.00
CA SER A 52 3.36 -17.47 -6.12
C SER A 52 4.69 -18.20 -5.98
N VAL A 53 4.66 -19.39 -5.39
CA VAL A 53 5.85 -20.23 -5.23
C VAL A 53 5.60 -21.58 -5.87
N SER A 54 6.51 -21.96 -6.76
CA SER A 54 6.66 -23.33 -7.22
C SER A 54 7.85 -23.93 -6.50
N TYR A 55 7.65 -25.03 -5.79
CA TYR A 55 8.71 -25.75 -5.09
C TYR A 55 8.66 -27.22 -5.50
N ASN A 56 9.81 -27.79 -5.78
CA ASN A 56 9.98 -29.22 -6.06
C ASN A 56 11.12 -29.74 -5.17
N ASP A 57 10.85 -30.74 -4.35
CA ASP A 57 11.84 -31.33 -3.45
C ASP A 57 12.87 -32.20 -4.18
N ILE A 58 12.55 -32.63 -5.40
CA ILE A 58 13.45 -33.34 -6.30
C ILE A 58 14.45 -32.34 -6.87
N SER A 59 15.59 -32.18 -6.21
CA SER A 59 16.73 -31.43 -6.75
C SER A 59 17.31 -32.18 -7.94
N ASN A 60 17.12 -31.63 -9.14
CA ASN A 60 18.00 -31.93 -10.25
C ASN A 60 19.15 -30.92 -10.19
N SER A 61 20.41 -31.38 -10.26
CA SER A 61 21.62 -30.53 -10.18
C SER A 61 21.63 -29.40 -11.20
N ASP A 62 20.85 -29.57 -12.28
CA ASP A 62 20.82 -28.65 -13.42
C ASP A 62 19.63 -27.66 -13.35
N ASN A 63 18.76 -27.73 -12.33
CA ASN A 63 17.54 -26.92 -12.23
C ASN A 63 17.37 -26.22 -10.88
N PHE A 64 16.52 -25.19 -10.87
CA PHE A 64 16.06 -24.51 -9.65
C PHE A 64 14.97 -25.34 -8.97
N ASN A 65 15.16 -25.67 -7.69
CA ASN A 65 14.16 -26.39 -6.90
C ASN A 65 13.07 -25.48 -6.31
N MET A 66 13.29 -24.15 -6.33
CA MET A 66 12.32 -23.15 -5.88
C MET A 66 12.27 -21.96 -6.85
N VAL A 67 11.05 -21.62 -7.28
CA VAL A 67 10.77 -20.44 -8.10
C VAL A 67 9.68 -19.62 -7.41
N ILE A 68 10.03 -18.39 -7.04
CA ILE A 68 9.09 -17.41 -6.50
C ILE A 68 8.79 -16.42 -7.62
N PHE A 69 7.54 -16.30 -8.04
CA PHE A 69 7.19 -15.52 -9.22
C PHE A 69 5.93 -14.71 -9.02
N ASN A 70 5.90 -13.55 -9.64
CA ASN A 70 4.76 -12.68 -9.62
C ASN A 70 3.70 -13.20 -10.61
N PRO A 71 2.48 -13.53 -10.17
CA PRO A 71 1.48 -14.10 -11.06
C PRO A 71 0.80 -13.07 -11.98
N SER A 72 0.77 -11.77 -11.65
CA SER A 72 -0.14 -10.84 -12.35
C SER A 72 0.20 -9.34 -12.27
N ASP A 73 1.17 -8.90 -11.47
CA ASP A 73 1.40 -7.47 -11.24
C ASP A 73 2.55 -6.91 -12.09
N PRO A 74 2.28 -6.14 -13.15
CA PRO A 74 3.34 -5.59 -13.98
C PRO A 74 4.20 -4.53 -13.29
N SER A 75 3.79 -3.99 -12.14
CA SER A 75 4.47 -2.88 -11.48
C SER A 75 5.63 -3.30 -10.58
N LEU A 76 5.80 -4.60 -10.29
CA LEU A 76 6.84 -5.06 -9.37
C LEU A 76 8.23 -5.10 -10.04
N ASP A 77 9.21 -4.53 -9.34
CA ASP A 77 10.63 -4.52 -9.75
C ASP A 77 11.22 -5.94 -9.85
N ILE A 78 10.80 -6.83 -8.96
CA ILE A 78 11.19 -8.24 -8.94
C ILE A 78 10.08 -9.02 -9.65
N SER A 79 10.39 -9.59 -10.80
CA SER A 79 9.46 -10.46 -11.52
C SER A 79 9.52 -11.89 -10.99
N ALA A 80 10.72 -12.36 -10.65
CA ALA A 80 10.91 -13.69 -10.10
C ALA A 80 12.23 -13.83 -9.31
N LEU A 81 12.25 -14.78 -8.39
CA LEU A 81 13.44 -15.36 -7.78
C LEU A 81 13.52 -16.81 -8.22
N ARG A 82 14.65 -17.24 -8.77
CA ARG A 82 14.88 -18.62 -9.22
C ARG A 82 16.12 -19.15 -8.54
N GLY A 83 15.96 -20.18 -7.72
CA GLY A 83 17.04 -20.61 -6.86
C GLY A 83 16.91 -22.02 -6.32
N ASN A 84 17.88 -22.35 -5.49
CA ASN A 84 17.92 -23.61 -4.76
C ASN A 84 17.78 -23.34 -3.26
N PHE A 85 16.75 -23.91 -2.68
CA PHE A 85 16.56 -24.02 -1.24
C PHE A 85 17.10 -25.37 -0.78
N SER A 86 18.19 -25.36 -0.01
CA SER A 86 18.80 -26.57 0.52
C SER A 86 19.19 -26.36 1.98
N GLY A 87 18.74 -27.27 2.86
CA GLY A 87 18.95 -27.15 4.29
C GLY A 87 18.33 -25.86 4.86
N SER A 88 19.19 -24.89 5.20
CA SER A 88 18.80 -23.60 5.79
C SER A 88 19.19 -22.40 4.93
N GLN A 89 19.51 -22.61 3.65
CA GLN A 89 19.94 -21.55 2.74
C GLN A 89 19.08 -21.54 1.47
N PHE A 90 18.68 -20.34 1.06
CA PHE A 90 18.10 -20.08 -0.24
C PHE A 90 19.04 -19.20 -1.05
N THR A 91 19.68 -19.79 -2.06
CA THR A 91 20.50 -19.06 -3.03
C THR A 91 19.73 -18.95 -4.33
N ALA A 92 19.49 -17.72 -4.78
CA ALA A 92 18.65 -17.48 -5.94
C ALA A 92 19.15 -16.34 -6.83
N GLN A 93 18.88 -16.46 -8.12
CA GLN A 93 18.93 -15.36 -9.06
C GLN A 93 17.71 -14.47 -8.87
N VAL A 94 17.94 -13.16 -8.84
CA VAL A 94 16.89 -12.14 -8.84
C VAL A 94 16.65 -11.70 -10.27
N LEU A 95 15.40 -11.79 -10.71
CA LEU A 95 15.00 -11.37 -12.04
C LEU A 95 14.05 -10.19 -11.98
N SER A 96 14.29 -9.27 -12.91
CA SER A 96 13.37 -8.23 -13.31
C SER A 96 12.80 -8.56 -14.70
N ARG A 97 11.89 -7.69 -15.16
CA ARG A 97 11.40 -7.70 -16.55
C ARG A 97 12.52 -7.64 -17.60
N ASN A 98 13.64 -7.01 -17.25
CA ASN A 98 14.77 -6.78 -18.16
C ASN A 98 15.83 -7.89 -18.07
N GLY A 99 15.58 -8.96 -17.30
CA GLY A 99 16.51 -10.07 -17.12
C GLY A 99 17.05 -10.18 -15.70
N ILE A 100 18.16 -10.88 -15.56
CA ILE A 100 18.81 -11.14 -14.27
C ILE A 100 19.45 -9.84 -13.76
N ILE A 101 19.08 -9.41 -12.55
CA ILE A 101 19.58 -8.18 -11.93
C ILE A 101 20.56 -8.44 -10.77
N GLY A 102 20.66 -9.69 -10.32
CA GLY A 102 21.62 -10.08 -9.29
C GLY A 102 21.34 -11.46 -8.71
N THR A 103 21.99 -11.73 -7.59
CA THR A 103 21.80 -12.93 -6.78
C THR A 103 21.49 -12.56 -5.34
N ILE A 104 20.77 -13.43 -4.64
CA ILE A 104 20.50 -13.33 -3.21
C ILE A 104 20.91 -14.62 -2.53
N ASP A 105 21.48 -14.47 -1.34
CA ASP A 105 21.78 -15.56 -0.42
C ASP A 105 21.04 -15.27 0.88
N LEU A 106 19.98 -16.04 1.14
CA LEU A 106 19.16 -15.90 2.32
C LEU A 106 19.41 -17.07 3.27
N LYS A 107 19.59 -16.74 4.55
CA LYS A 107 19.67 -17.72 5.63
C LYS A 107 18.30 -17.85 6.28
N TRP A 108 17.90 -19.09 6.57
CA TRP A 108 16.72 -19.39 7.35
C TRP A 108 16.94 -18.91 8.79
N ILE A 109 16.12 -17.96 9.24
CA ILE A 109 16.25 -17.30 10.55
C ILE A 109 15.18 -17.70 11.57
N ASP A 110 14.07 -18.30 11.12
CA ASP A 110 12.99 -18.75 12.01
C ASP A 110 12.22 -19.91 11.37
N GLY A 111 12.24 -21.07 12.02
CA GLY A 111 11.57 -22.29 11.58
C GLY A 111 10.30 -22.62 12.35
N ASN A 112 9.75 -21.68 13.12
CA ASN A 112 8.57 -21.93 13.94
C ASN A 112 7.33 -22.19 13.06
N PRO A 113 6.83 -23.45 12.97
CA PRO A 113 5.68 -23.79 12.13
C PRO A 113 4.36 -23.28 12.71
N GLN A 114 4.38 -22.73 13.93
CA GLN A 114 3.23 -22.15 14.62
C GLN A 114 2.98 -20.68 14.29
N VAL A 115 3.73 -20.06 13.36
CA VAL A 115 3.31 -18.77 12.78
C VAL A 115 2.15 -19.09 11.84
N PRO A 116 0.89 -18.86 12.22
CA PRO A 116 -0.22 -19.32 11.42
C PRO A 116 -0.22 -18.50 10.13
N SER A 117 -0.20 -19.15 8.97
CA SER A 117 -0.44 -18.49 7.68
C SER A 117 -1.77 -17.74 7.65
N ASN A 118 -2.70 -18.11 8.53
CA ASN A 118 -3.97 -17.42 8.79
C ASN A 118 -3.79 -15.99 9.34
N ASN A 119 -2.65 -15.68 9.97
CA ASN A 119 -2.39 -14.34 10.53
C ASN A 119 -1.56 -13.45 9.61
N ILE A 120 -1.11 -13.90 8.43
CA ILE A 120 -0.29 -13.03 7.55
C ILE A 120 -1.15 -11.98 6.86
N VAL A 121 -2.36 -12.34 6.41
CA VAL A 121 -3.33 -11.38 5.86
C VAL A 121 -3.80 -10.44 6.97
N GLU A 122 -4.07 -10.96 8.15
CA GLU A 122 -4.43 -10.15 9.31
C GLU A 122 -3.29 -9.20 9.74
N GLN A 123 -2.05 -9.69 9.82
CA GLN A 123 -0.87 -8.89 10.10
C GLN A 123 -0.61 -7.86 9.00
N GLY A 124 -0.83 -8.22 7.73
CA GLY A 124 -0.78 -7.31 6.58
C GLY A 124 -1.83 -6.21 6.68
N ASN A 125 -3.06 -6.57 7.03
CA ASN A 125 -4.16 -5.63 7.26
C ASN A 125 -3.89 -4.74 8.49
N LEU A 126 -3.32 -5.27 9.57
CA LEU A 126 -2.90 -4.50 10.73
C LEU A 126 -1.75 -3.55 10.40
N ASN A 127 -0.80 -3.97 9.56
CA ASN A 127 0.30 -3.12 9.11
C ASN A 127 -0.20 -2.00 8.18
N LEU A 128 -1.10 -2.33 7.24
CA LEU A 128 -1.74 -1.34 6.38
C LEU A 128 -2.61 -0.37 7.20
N LEU A 129 -3.32 -0.85 8.22
CA LEU A 129 -4.04 0.02 9.16
C LEU A 129 -3.09 0.97 9.88
N LYS A 130 -1.90 0.53 10.32
CA LYS A 130 -0.89 1.41 10.93
C LYS A 130 -0.45 2.50 9.95
N LEU A 131 -0.26 2.18 8.67
CA LEU A 131 0.08 3.16 7.64
C LEU A 131 -1.05 4.18 7.44
N TYR A 132 -2.30 3.73 7.43
CA TYR A 132 -3.47 4.61 7.33
C TYR A 132 -3.59 5.52 8.57
N LYS A 133 -3.32 5.00 9.77
CA LYS A 133 -3.31 5.77 11.01
C LYS A 133 -2.24 6.87 11.05
N ASN A 134 -1.15 6.75 10.30
CA ASN A 134 -0.15 7.81 10.21
C ASN A 134 -0.72 9.08 9.58
N ILE A 135 -1.59 8.91 8.57
CA ILE A 135 -2.23 10.00 7.85
C ILE A 135 -3.62 10.37 8.38
N GLU A 136 -4.18 9.58 9.29
CA GLU A 136 -5.41 9.92 10.03
C GLU A 136 -5.29 11.28 10.72
N GLY A 137 -6.33 12.10 10.66
CA GLY A 137 -6.34 13.42 11.30
C GLY A 137 -7.21 14.42 10.57
N SER A 138 -7.20 15.66 11.07
CA SER A 138 -7.91 16.77 10.45
C SER A 138 -6.94 17.66 9.69
N TYR A 139 -7.26 17.91 8.43
CA TYR A 139 -6.47 18.71 7.52
C TYR A 139 -7.24 19.98 7.19
N VAL A 140 -6.59 21.13 7.28
CA VAL A 140 -7.20 22.43 6.95
C VAL A 140 -6.45 23.11 5.82
N GLY A 141 -7.18 23.84 4.99
CA GLY A 141 -6.60 24.67 3.95
C GLY A 141 -7.61 25.64 3.37
N THR A 142 -7.19 26.42 2.38
CA THR A 142 -8.05 27.40 1.70
C THR A 142 -8.16 27.03 0.23
N VAL A 143 -9.37 27.02 -0.29
CA VAL A 143 -9.63 26.78 -1.71
C VAL A 143 -9.65 28.11 -2.44
N ASN A 144 -8.76 28.26 -3.43
CA ASN A 144 -8.64 29.45 -4.25
C ASN A 144 -9.06 29.14 -5.70
N ALA A 145 -10.37 29.15 -5.97
CA ALA A 145 -10.92 28.82 -7.28
C ALA A 145 -11.30 30.08 -8.08
N LYS A 146 -11.03 30.09 -9.39
CA LYS A 146 -11.43 31.20 -10.27
C LYS A 146 -12.95 31.42 -10.24
N GLY A 147 -13.37 32.66 -9.95
CA GLY A 147 -14.78 33.04 -9.89
C GLY A 147 -15.51 32.63 -8.61
N LEU A 148 -14.78 32.29 -7.55
CA LEU A 148 -15.26 32.14 -6.19
C LEU A 148 -14.37 32.96 -5.25
N ALA A 149 -14.95 33.53 -4.18
CA ALA A 149 -14.15 34.07 -3.09
C ALA A 149 -13.38 32.92 -2.41
N PRO A 150 -12.13 33.13 -1.96
CA PRO A 150 -11.41 32.14 -1.16
C PRO A 150 -12.23 31.68 0.05
N PHE A 151 -12.27 30.38 0.30
CA PHE A 151 -12.97 29.84 1.47
C PHE A 151 -12.16 28.72 2.15
N PRO A 152 -12.16 28.67 3.49
CA PRO A 152 -11.46 27.64 4.24
C PRO A 152 -12.25 26.33 4.25
N ILE A 153 -11.54 25.22 4.13
CA ILE A 153 -12.09 23.86 4.19
C ILE A 153 -11.35 23.04 5.23
N LYS A 154 -12.04 22.03 5.74
CA LYS A 154 -11.51 20.98 6.61
C LYS A 154 -11.82 19.63 5.99
N ILE A 155 -10.82 18.76 5.97
CA ILE A 155 -10.97 17.35 5.63
C ILE A 155 -10.52 16.50 6.81
N SER A 156 -11.42 15.69 7.34
CA SER A 156 -11.10 14.72 8.40
C SER A 156 -10.94 13.34 7.78
N LEU A 157 -9.76 12.74 7.93
CA LEU A 157 -9.49 11.36 7.53
C LEU A 157 -9.58 10.46 8.76
N ASN A 158 -10.28 9.34 8.65
CA ASN A 158 -10.40 8.33 9.69
C ASN A 158 -10.06 6.94 9.12
N ALA A 159 -9.12 6.24 9.77
CA ALA A 159 -8.76 4.89 9.39
C ALA A 159 -9.52 3.89 10.27
N ALA A 160 -10.21 2.93 9.64
CA ALA A 160 -11.01 1.93 10.33
C ALA A 160 -10.86 0.55 9.69
N MET A 161 -11.23 -0.48 10.45
CA MET A 161 -11.38 -1.83 9.92
C MET A 161 -12.82 -1.99 9.40
N ALA A 162 -12.95 -2.30 8.10
CA ALA A 162 -14.23 -2.63 7.50
C ALA A 162 -14.64 -4.08 7.78
N VAL A 163 -15.87 -4.41 7.39
CA VAL A 163 -16.38 -5.79 7.39
C VAL A 163 -15.44 -6.68 6.58
N GLY A 164 -15.05 -7.83 7.14
CA GLY A 164 -14.05 -8.72 6.54
C GLY A 164 -12.60 -8.38 6.86
N ASN A 165 -12.36 -7.60 7.93
CA ASN A 165 -11.04 -7.28 8.47
C ASN A 165 -10.11 -6.55 7.48
N LYS A 166 -10.67 -5.81 6.52
CA LYS A 166 -9.92 -5.00 5.57
C LYS A 166 -9.82 -3.55 6.06
N PRO A 167 -8.63 -2.97 6.17
CA PRO A 167 -8.50 -1.58 6.56
C PRO A 167 -9.00 -0.67 5.44
N ILE A 168 -9.67 0.41 5.82
CA ILE A 168 -10.17 1.45 4.92
C ILE A 168 -9.84 2.82 5.50
N ILE A 169 -9.81 3.83 4.64
CA ILE A 169 -9.82 5.24 5.05
C ILE A 169 -11.15 5.83 4.59
N ARG A 170 -11.79 6.59 5.47
CA ARG A 170 -12.92 7.44 5.11
C ARG A 170 -12.53 8.89 5.31
N GLY A 171 -13.03 9.75 4.44
CA GLY A 171 -12.85 11.18 4.55
C GLY A 171 -14.19 11.87 4.81
N PHE A 172 -14.12 13.02 5.47
CA PHE A 172 -15.26 13.91 5.64
C PHE A 172 -14.83 15.32 5.31
N TYR A 173 -15.53 15.96 4.39
CA TYR A 173 -15.29 17.33 3.95
C TYR A 173 -16.27 18.29 4.62
N GLN A 174 -15.76 19.44 5.05
CA GLN A 174 -16.54 20.54 5.62
C GLN A 174 -16.00 21.89 5.15
N VAL A 175 -16.89 22.85 4.91
CA VAL A 175 -16.53 24.28 4.76
C VAL A 175 -16.50 24.90 6.16
N VAL A 176 -15.35 25.45 6.59
CA VAL A 176 -15.12 25.83 8.00
C VAL A 176 -15.99 27.01 8.45
N ASN A 177 -16.36 27.89 7.53
CA ASN A 177 -17.13 29.10 7.82
C ASN A 177 -18.64 28.96 7.58
N GLU A 178 -19.11 27.76 7.22
CA GLU A 178 -20.53 27.48 7.02
C GLU A 178 -21.06 26.67 8.22
N PRO A 179 -22.35 26.83 8.59
CA PRO A 179 -22.98 25.94 9.56
C PRO A 179 -22.84 24.48 9.13
N SER A 180 -22.55 23.59 10.10
CA SER A 180 -22.50 22.14 9.87
C SER A 180 -23.77 21.65 9.16
N GLY A 181 -23.61 20.79 8.15
CA GLY A 181 -24.69 20.18 7.38
C GLY A 181 -25.08 20.91 6.08
N VAL A 182 -24.52 22.09 5.78
CA VAL A 182 -24.88 22.83 4.55
C VAL A 182 -24.14 22.29 3.31
N LEU A 183 -22.87 21.90 3.46
CA LEU A 183 -21.99 21.37 2.39
C LEU A 183 -21.05 20.27 2.90
N ASP A 184 -21.52 19.50 3.88
CA ASP A 184 -20.76 18.41 4.46
C ASP A 184 -20.85 17.17 3.56
N LEU A 185 -19.71 16.56 3.25
CA LEU A 185 -19.63 15.45 2.30
C LEU A 185 -18.83 14.29 2.88
N ASP A 186 -19.41 13.09 2.83
CA ASP A 186 -18.64 11.86 2.94
C ASP A 186 -17.76 11.69 1.70
N LEU A 187 -16.52 11.27 1.92
CA LEU A 187 -15.51 11.02 0.90
C LEU A 187 -15.13 9.54 0.89
N ASP A 188 -15.20 8.95 -0.30
CA ASP A 188 -14.48 7.72 -0.61
C ASP A 188 -13.00 8.07 -0.81
N VAL A 189 -12.12 7.39 -0.07
CA VAL A 189 -10.69 7.68 -0.06
C VAL A 189 -9.91 6.48 -0.57
N GLU A 190 -9.17 6.69 -1.66
CA GLU A 190 -8.16 5.77 -2.15
C GLU A 190 -6.78 6.32 -1.79
N TYR A 191 -6.01 5.56 -1.00
CA TYR A 191 -4.65 5.93 -0.63
C TYR A 191 -3.65 4.87 -1.11
N LYS A 192 -2.80 5.27 -2.05
CA LYS A 192 -1.76 4.43 -2.66
C LYS A 192 -0.49 4.52 -1.84
N VAL A 193 -0.37 3.60 -0.87
CA VAL A 193 0.78 3.47 0.02
C VAL A 193 2.08 3.07 -0.70
N ASP A 194 1.93 2.47 -1.88
CA ASP A 194 2.98 1.93 -2.75
C ASP A 194 3.51 2.94 -3.77
N SER A 195 2.89 4.13 -3.90
CA SER A 195 3.38 5.17 -4.80
C SER A 195 4.37 6.11 -4.10
N PHE A 196 5.33 6.66 -4.86
CA PHE A 196 6.20 7.74 -4.40
C PHE A 196 6.16 8.94 -5.37
N PRO A 197 5.78 10.15 -4.89
CA PRO A 197 5.19 10.43 -3.58
C PRO A 197 3.87 9.67 -3.36
N GLN A 198 3.48 9.45 -2.10
CA GLN A 198 2.24 8.70 -1.78
C GLN A 198 1.02 9.47 -2.28
N ARG A 199 0.17 8.82 -3.06
CA ARG A 199 -0.99 9.46 -3.70
C ARG A 199 -2.25 9.20 -2.91
N ILE A 200 -3.06 10.23 -2.77
CA ILE A 200 -4.39 10.17 -2.19
C ILE A 200 -5.41 10.71 -3.20
N THR A 201 -6.47 9.97 -3.41
CA THR A 201 -7.63 10.38 -4.19
C THR A 201 -8.85 10.38 -3.27
N MET A 202 -9.58 11.47 -3.22
CA MET A 202 -10.80 11.61 -2.43
C MET A 202 -11.94 12.01 -3.34
N THR A 203 -13.01 11.23 -3.35
CA THR A 203 -14.16 11.46 -4.19
C THR A 203 -15.45 11.51 -3.38
N SER A 204 -16.32 12.46 -3.70
CA SER A 204 -17.70 12.45 -3.23
C SER A 204 -18.67 12.56 -4.40
N LEU A 205 -19.74 11.77 -4.33
CA LEU A 205 -20.91 11.86 -5.20
C LEU A 205 -22.10 12.25 -4.34
N LEU A 206 -22.67 13.45 -4.50
CA LEU A 206 -23.91 13.77 -3.79
C LEU A 206 -25.15 13.22 -4.48
N GLN A 207 -25.91 12.44 -3.71
CA GLN A 207 -27.33 12.18 -3.89
C GLN A 207 -28.13 13.45 -3.53
N ASN A 208 -29.27 13.68 -4.19
CA ASN A 208 -30.25 14.78 -3.96
C ASN A 208 -30.07 16.07 -4.78
N ASN A 209 -30.00 15.96 -6.11
CA ASN A 209 -30.27 17.07 -7.06
C ASN A 209 -29.36 18.32 -6.96
N ARG A 210 -28.27 18.26 -6.21
CA ARG A 210 -27.20 19.26 -6.19
C ARG A 210 -25.91 18.58 -6.62
N SER A 211 -25.49 18.81 -7.86
CA SER A 211 -24.30 18.18 -8.45
C SER A 211 -23.02 18.78 -7.87
N TYR A 212 -22.67 18.41 -6.64
CA TYR A 212 -21.34 18.61 -6.10
C TYR A 212 -20.53 17.35 -6.35
N PHE A 213 -19.62 17.43 -7.31
CA PHE A 213 -18.56 16.46 -7.49
C PHE A 213 -17.30 17.07 -6.87
N LEU A 214 -16.80 16.44 -5.82
CA LEU A 214 -15.50 16.74 -5.25
C LEU A 214 -14.56 15.64 -5.70
N ASN A 215 -13.52 15.99 -6.44
CA ASN A 215 -12.39 15.11 -6.68
C ASN A 215 -11.13 15.85 -6.24
N LEU A 216 -10.46 15.28 -5.25
CA LEU A 216 -9.17 15.74 -4.79
C LEU A 216 -8.15 14.66 -5.14
N ASP A 217 -7.19 15.01 -5.97
CA ASP A 217 -6.04 14.17 -6.30
C ASP A 217 -4.79 14.90 -5.84
N GLY A 218 -4.01 14.25 -4.99
CA GLY A 218 -2.86 14.88 -4.37
C GLY A 218 -1.83 13.90 -3.86
N THR A 219 -0.78 14.46 -3.31
CA THR A 219 0.34 13.75 -2.71
C THR A 219 0.43 14.07 -1.24
N ILE A 220 0.66 13.04 -0.42
CA ILE A 220 0.91 13.19 1.00
C ILE A 220 2.41 13.24 1.24
N SER A 221 2.87 14.25 1.98
CA SER A 221 4.26 14.36 2.41
C SER A 221 4.36 14.76 3.88
N CYS A 222 5.40 14.27 4.54
CA CYS A 222 5.77 14.58 5.92
C CYS A 222 6.84 15.67 5.85
N LYS A 223 6.47 16.92 6.11
CA LYS A 223 7.41 18.06 6.08
C LYS A 223 7.96 18.35 7.49
N PRO A 224 9.27 18.58 7.64
CA PRO A 224 9.85 18.89 8.94
C PRO A 224 9.29 20.21 9.47
N VAL A 225 8.93 20.24 10.77
CA VAL A 225 8.40 21.44 11.45
C VAL A 225 9.45 22.57 11.47
N ASN A 226 10.73 22.24 11.33
CA ASN A 226 11.83 23.20 11.32
C ASN A 226 12.90 22.78 10.31
N VAL A 227 13.16 23.60 9.29
CA VAL A 227 14.17 23.31 8.25
C VAL A 227 15.61 23.38 8.81
N LYS A 228 15.80 23.97 10.00
CA LYS A 228 17.12 24.24 10.62
C LYS A 228 17.52 23.28 11.74
N LYS A 229 16.66 22.36 12.16
CA LYS A 229 16.99 21.29 13.12
C LYS A 229 16.29 20.03 12.65
N VAL A 230 17.01 18.92 12.53
CA VAL A 230 16.43 17.60 12.35
C VAL A 230 15.51 17.35 13.55
N SER A 231 14.23 17.60 13.33
CA SER A 231 13.16 17.43 14.30
C SER A 231 12.42 16.17 13.89
N ASP A 232 12.35 15.19 14.78
CA ASP A 232 11.58 13.94 14.59
C ASP A 232 10.06 14.20 14.42
N LYS A 233 9.62 15.44 14.64
CA LYS A 233 8.25 15.89 14.39
C LYS A 233 8.14 16.42 12.96
N CYS A 234 7.30 15.77 12.17
CA CYS A 234 6.87 16.26 10.87
C CYS A 234 5.36 16.53 10.86
N VAL A 235 4.96 17.45 9.98
CA VAL A 235 3.55 17.76 9.71
C VAL A 235 3.18 17.16 8.37
N TYR A 236 2.10 16.37 8.36
CA TYR A 236 1.56 15.84 7.12
C TYR A 236 0.87 16.95 6.34
N GLN A 237 1.19 17.03 5.04
CA GLN A 237 0.55 17.92 4.10
C GLN A 237 0.00 17.14 2.91
N ILE A 238 -1.19 17.52 2.47
CA ILE A 238 -1.79 17.07 1.22
C ILE A 238 -1.64 18.22 0.22
N GLU A 239 -0.93 18.00 -0.86
CA GLU A 239 -0.80 18.94 -1.97
C GLU A 239 -1.44 18.34 -3.22
N GLY A 240 -2.34 19.07 -3.86
CA GLY A 240 -3.07 18.53 -4.99
C GLY A 240 -3.99 19.52 -5.66
N THR A 241 -4.92 18.99 -6.43
CA THR A 241 -5.94 19.79 -7.12
C THR A 241 -7.32 19.37 -6.63
N ILE A 242 -8.18 20.34 -6.34
CA ILE A 242 -9.59 20.14 -6.07
C ILE A 242 -10.41 20.50 -7.31
N LEU A 243 -11.25 19.57 -7.76
CA LEU A 243 -12.26 19.83 -8.78
C LEU A 243 -13.59 20.13 -8.09
N LEU A 244 -14.14 21.31 -8.38
CA LEU A 244 -15.41 21.83 -7.89
C LEU A 244 -16.46 21.83 -9.03
N PRO A 245 -17.76 22.04 -8.71
CA PRO A 245 -18.81 22.15 -9.71
C PRO A 245 -18.51 23.14 -10.83
N LYS A 246 -19.13 22.92 -11.99
CA LYS A 246 -18.90 23.69 -13.22
C LYS A 246 -17.44 23.60 -13.71
N ASN A 247 -16.78 22.47 -13.45
CA ASN A 247 -15.40 22.18 -13.84
C ASN A 247 -14.37 23.21 -13.35
N ARG A 248 -14.63 23.81 -12.18
CA ARG A 248 -13.69 24.75 -11.57
C ARG A 248 -12.57 23.96 -10.90
N LYS A 249 -11.33 24.25 -11.26
CA LYS A 249 -10.13 23.64 -10.66
C LYS A 249 -9.46 24.66 -9.75
N ALA A 250 -8.93 24.20 -8.63
CA ALA A 250 -8.08 25.00 -7.76
C ALA A 250 -6.96 24.13 -7.21
N ASP A 251 -5.78 24.72 -7.08
CA ASP A 251 -4.70 24.10 -6.32
C ASP A 251 -5.05 24.16 -4.83
N LEU A 252 -4.66 23.10 -4.13
CA LEU A 252 -5.02 22.90 -2.74
C LEU A 252 -3.79 22.42 -1.96
N THR A 253 -3.53 23.11 -0.86
CA THR A 253 -2.59 22.66 0.16
C THR A 253 -3.36 22.53 1.46
N LEU A 254 -3.41 21.32 2.00
CA LEU A 254 -3.97 21.05 3.31
C LEU A 254 -2.87 20.68 4.29
N THR A 255 -2.95 21.21 5.50
CA THR A 255 -1.99 20.90 6.57
C THR A 255 -2.72 20.20 7.71
N LYS A 256 -2.16 19.08 8.19
CA LYS A 256 -2.67 18.34 9.34
C LYS A 256 -2.54 19.19 10.61
N GLN A 257 -3.64 19.32 11.35
CA GLN A 257 -3.70 19.93 12.69
C GLN A 257 -3.49 18.89 13.79
#